data_AF-A0A7X0NTR2-F1
#
_entry.id   AF-A0A7X0NTR2-F1
#
_cell.length_a   1.000
_cell.length_b   1.000
_cell.length_c   1.000
_cell.angle_alpha   90.00
_cell.angle_beta   90.00
_cell.angle_gamma   90.00
#
_symmetry.space_group_name_H-M   'P 1'
#
loop_
_entity.id
_entity.type
_entity.pdbx_description
1 polymer ?
#
loop_
_entity_poly.entity_id
_entity_poly.type
_entity_poly.pdbx_seq_one_letter_code
_entity_poly.pdbx_strand_id
1 'polypeptide(L)'
;MFDAKGTIVTTVLATILGSWALTGCTGQPEPARPSPTVYAHPAADENSVAVPVPAGGTAAALTRPLTQAGWFCAQARSNADGRALWCRIAHRDESDTVHPQVAQFLLDRDGRLAWAWFPPPEDGTYQQGEPPRVVDAAAPALAAIWPGAGDRARQEIDDFAHDLGEPAVRRSDDLPRAAWRDEHADYGFSGLDGLLVTARDASVRRWPFGAEHYATTMSSAVDDLLAGGYDCFYPPQESCTRVRSNGYFRVTLRQDQIVSAQFGIGSRIESGRQRHALAEEFPHGLTFLSEAVRRPVTERIEQSRRSGTSFAGIVAGTIVVIDASRGAVDGDDLVAYLDIQIGAPLAAALPV
;
A
#
# COMPACT_ATOMS: atom_id res chain seq x y z
N MET A 1 -37.90 -82.23 -49.02
CA MET A 1 -38.25 -83.02 -47.83
C MET A 1 -37.37 -82.51 -46.69
N PHE A 2 -38.01 -81.96 -45.64
CA PHE A 2 -37.44 -81.25 -44.48
C PHE A 2 -36.76 -79.91 -44.80
N ASP A 3 -37.41 -78.75 -44.66
CA ASP A 3 -38.08 -78.12 -43.50
C ASP A 3 -37.11 -77.36 -42.59
N ALA A 4 -37.59 -76.18 -42.21
CA ALA A 4 -36.88 -75.00 -41.76
C ALA A 4 -36.46 -75.01 -40.29
N LYS A 5 -35.59 -74.03 -39.96
CA LYS A 5 -35.55 -73.15 -38.76
C LYS A 5 -34.06 -72.87 -38.48
N GLY A 6 -33.51 -71.69 -38.75
CA GLY A 6 -33.89 -70.38 -38.24
C GLY A 6 -32.98 -70.06 -37.05
N THR A 7 -32.30 -68.91 -37.04
CA THR A 7 -31.99 -68.05 -35.85
C THR A 7 -30.94 -66.98 -36.20
N ILE A 8 -31.45 -65.74 -36.28
CA ILE A 8 -30.96 -64.47 -35.72
C ILE A 8 -29.67 -63.81 -36.24
N VAL A 9 -29.93 -62.61 -36.79
CA VAL A 9 -29.08 -61.47 -37.16
C VAL A 9 -28.42 -60.86 -35.92
N THR A 10 -27.15 -60.43 -36.03
CA THR A 10 -26.58 -59.43 -35.09
C THR A 10 -25.89 -58.31 -35.89
N THR A 11 -26.61 -57.21 -36.02
CA THR A 11 -26.13 -55.93 -36.55
C THR A 11 -25.35 -55.22 -35.45
N VAL A 12 -24.04 -55.03 -35.62
CA VAL A 12 -23.24 -54.20 -34.72
C VAL A 12 -23.38 -52.74 -35.16
N LEU A 13 -24.18 -51.98 -34.43
CA LEU A 13 -24.24 -50.52 -34.53
C LEU A 13 -23.08 -49.95 -33.71
N ALA A 14 -22.06 -49.40 -34.37
CA ALA A 14 -20.96 -48.72 -33.72
C ALA A 14 -21.40 -47.30 -33.27
N THR A 15 -21.67 -47.15 -31.98
CA THR A 15 -21.94 -45.86 -31.33
C THR A 15 -20.62 -45.10 -31.17
N ILE A 16 -20.41 -44.07 -31.99
CA ILE A 16 -19.35 -43.08 -31.79
C ILE A 16 -19.82 -42.13 -30.68
N LEU A 17 -19.46 -42.45 -29.44
CA LEU A 17 -19.56 -41.52 -28.32
C LEU A 17 -18.35 -40.58 -28.36
N GLY A 18 -18.55 -39.43 -29.00
CA GLY A 18 -17.60 -38.33 -28.94
C GLY A 18 -17.40 -37.88 -27.49
N SER A 19 -16.17 -37.99 -27.01
CA SER A 19 -15.76 -37.46 -25.72
C SER A 19 -15.70 -35.94 -25.80
N TRP A 20 -16.79 -35.27 -25.41
CA TRP A 20 -16.77 -33.86 -25.09
C TRP A 20 -15.95 -33.71 -23.80
N ALA A 21 -14.67 -33.38 -23.95
CA ALA A 21 -13.87 -32.91 -22.84
C ALA A 21 -14.48 -31.59 -22.37
N LEU A 22 -15.20 -31.64 -21.26
CA LEU A 22 -15.52 -30.46 -20.46
C LEU A 22 -14.18 -29.91 -19.96
N THR A 23 -13.58 -29.00 -20.72
CA THR A 23 -12.57 -28.10 -20.19
C THR A 23 -13.30 -27.23 -19.17
N GLY A 24 -13.28 -27.64 -17.91
CA GLY A 24 -13.72 -26.78 -16.82
C GLY A 24 -12.97 -25.46 -16.95
N CYS A 25 -13.72 -24.36 -17.00
CA CYS A 25 -13.17 -23.02 -16.91
C CYS A 25 -12.42 -22.92 -15.57
N THR A 26 -11.14 -23.27 -15.57
CA THR A 26 -10.25 -22.89 -14.48
C THR A 26 -10.19 -21.38 -14.53
N GLY A 27 -10.76 -20.72 -13.53
CA GLY A 27 -10.69 -19.27 -13.38
C GLY A 27 -9.25 -18.81 -13.59
N GLN A 28 -9.10 -17.68 -14.28
CA GLN A 28 -7.78 -17.13 -14.58
C GLN A 28 -7.04 -16.90 -13.25
N PRO A 29 -5.78 -17.38 -13.10
CA PRO A 29 -5.05 -17.20 -11.86
C PRO A 29 -4.87 -15.70 -11.60
N GLU A 30 -5.43 -15.25 -10.48
CA GLU A 30 -5.49 -13.85 -10.09
C GLU A 30 -4.15 -13.39 -9.53
N PRO A 31 -3.70 -12.15 -9.80
CA PRO A 31 -2.61 -11.56 -9.07
C PRO A 31 -2.96 -11.47 -7.58
N ALA A 32 -2.11 -12.07 -6.74
CA ALA A 32 -2.23 -11.98 -5.30
C ALA A 32 -1.24 -10.93 -4.75
N ARG A 33 -1.50 -10.46 -3.52
CA ARG A 33 -0.47 -9.75 -2.74
C ARG A 33 0.81 -10.60 -2.68
N PRO A 34 1.99 -9.97 -2.70
CA PRO A 34 3.25 -10.71 -2.66
C PRO A 34 3.33 -11.57 -1.39
N SER A 35 3.73 -12.83 -1.55
CA SER A 35 4.01 -13.71 -0.42
C SER A 35 5.10 -13.10 0.46
N PRO A 36 5.03 -13.19 1.81
CA PRO A 36 6.12 -12.73 2.69
C PRO A 36 7.50 -13.31 2.36
N THR A 37 7.55 -14.45 1.66
CA THR A 37 8.78 -15.10 1.20
C THR A 37 9.63 -14.25 0.26
N VAL A 38 9.06 -13.26 -0.44
CA VAL A 38 9.84 -12.33 -1.28
C VAL A 38 10.84 -11.48 -0.47
N TYR A 39 10.60 -11.36 0.84
CA TYR A 39 11.45 -10.67 1.82
C TYR A 39 12.35 -11.62 2.65
N ALA A 40 12.30 -12.92 2.36
CA ALA A 40 13.08 -13.96 3.07
C ALA A 40 14.54 -14.02 2.58
N HIS A 41 15.27 -12.90 2.71
CA HIS A 41 16.68 -12.78 2.39
C HIS A 41 17.38 -11.80 3.34
N PRO A 42 18.72 -11.83 3.47
CA PRO A 42 19.45 -10.88 4.33
C PRO A 42 19.36 -9.43 3.83
N ALA A 43 19.34 -8.47 4.76
CA ALA A 43 19.30 -7.04 4.44
C ALA A 43 20.67 -6.41 4.08
N ALA A 44 21.76 -7.18 4.21
CA ALA A 44 23.14 -6.67 4.16
C ALA A 44 23.55 -5.96 2.85
N ASP A 45 22.81 -6.19 1.76
CA ASP A 45 23.05 -5.58 0.43
C ASP A 45 21.92 -4.65 -0.01
N GLU A 46 21.07 -4.22 0.93
CA GLU A 46 19.95 -3.33 0.66
C GLU A 46 20.29 -1.88 0.96
N ASN A 47 19.77 -0.99 0.14
CA ASN A 47 19.84 0.44 0.34
C ASN A 47 18.45 0.96 0.71
N SER A 48 18.30 1.35 1.97
CA SER A 48 17.07 1.92 2.54
C SER A 48 17.09 3.46 2.61
N VAL A 49 18.03 4.11 1.94
CA VAL A 49 18.05 5.58 1.78
C VAL A 49 17.01 5.95 0.73
N ALA A 50 15.95 6.63 1.15
CA ALA A 50 14.95 7.17 0.26
C ALA A 50 15.54 8.32 -0.59
N VAL A 51 15.27 8.29 -1.89
CA VAL A 51 15.71 9.30 -2.86
C VAL A 51 14.55 9.73 -3.76
N PRO A 52 14.61 10.93 -4.38
CA PRO A 52 13.63 11.31 -5.39
C PRO A 52 13.54 10.27 -6.50
N VAL A 53 12.36 10.10 -7.09
CA VAL A 53 12.20 9.19 -8.24
C VAL A 53 13.15 9.64 -9.36
N PRO A 54 13.88 8.72 -10.02
CA PRO A 54 14.73 9.06 -11.15
C PRO A 54 13.96 9.83 -12.22
N ALA A 55 14.59 10.85 -12.83
CA ALA A 55 13.92 11.75 -13.78
C ALA A 55 13.57 11.10 -15.14
N GLY A 56 14.04 9.89 -15.42
CA GLY A 56 13.83 9.17 -16.68
C GLY A 56 13.41 7.70 -16.50
N GLY A 57 13.14 7.05 -17.63
CA GLY A 57 12.74 5.63 -17.68
C GLY A 57 11.33 5.37 -17.14
N THR A 58 11.01 4.09 -16.94
CA THR A 58 9.70 3.60 -16.45
C THR A 58 9.31 4.23 -15.11
N ALA A 59 10.27 4.42 -14.19
CA ALA A 59 10.02 5.05 -12.89
C ALA A 59 9.41 6.45 -13.04
N ALA A 60 10.02 7.29 -13.90
CA ALA A 60 9.52 8.62 -14.20
C ALA A 60 8.19 8.57 -14.96
N ALA A 61 8.05 7.65 -15.90
CA ALA A 61 6.82 7.51 -16.68
C ALA A 61 5.62 7.15 -15.79
N LEU A 62 5.77 6.15 -14.91
CA LEU A 62 4.74 5.72 -13.96
C LEU A 62 4.33 6.81 -12.99
N THR A 63 5.32 7.50 -12.41
CA THR A 63 5.06 8.43 -11.30
C THR A 63 4.72 9.85 -11.76
N ARG A 64 5.08 10.24 -13.00
CA ARG A 64 4.82 11.60 -13.50
C ARG A 64 3.34 11.97 -13.45
N PRO A 65 2.38 11.16 -13.96
CA PRO A 65 0.97 11.50 -13.86
C PRO A 65 0.50 11.67 -12.40
N LEU A 66 0.99 10.83 -11.49
CA LEU A 66 0.69 10.94 -10.06
C LEU A 66 1.23 12.26 -9.48
N THR A 67 2.50 12.57 -9.73
CA THR A 67 3.09 13.83 -9.24
C THR A 67 2.42 15.07 -9.82
N GLN A 68 1.96 15.02 -11.08
CA GLN A 68 1.17 16.08 -11.69
C GLN A 68 -0.21 16.24 -11.04
N ALA A 69 -0.78 15.15 -10.54
CA ALA A 69 -2.00 15.14 -9.74
C ALA A 69 -1.77 15.50 -8.25
N GLY A 70 -0.54 15.90 -7.86
CA GLY A 70 -0.21 16.34 -6.50
C GLY A 70 0.27 15.23 -5.56
N TRP A 71 0.53 14.02 -6.06
CA TRP A 71 1.09 12.95 -5.25
C TRP A 71 2.56 13.23 -4.92
N PHE A 72 2.96 12.92 -3.69
CA PHE A 72 4.36 12.78 -3.35
C PHE A 72 4.83 11.37 -3.75
N CYS A 73 5.94 11.27 -4.47
CA CYS A 73 6.53 10.00 -4.88
C CYS A 73 8.04 9.96 -4.57
N ALA A 74 8.53 8.82 -4.11
CA ALA A 74 9.95 8.58 -3.85
C ALA A 74 10.35 7.14 -4.17
N GLN A 75 11.63 6.92 -4.49
CA GLN A 75 12.22 5.59 -4.39
C GLN A 75 12.55 5.35 -2.92
N ALA A 76 11.81 4.45 -2.27
CA ALA A 76 11.93 4.20 -0.84
C ALA A 76 13.15 3.34 -0.50
N ARG A 77 13.44 2.34 -1.36
CA ARG A 77 14.46 1.32 -1.12
C ARG A 77 14.85 0.61 -2.40
N SER A 78 16.02 0.00 -2.39
CA SER A 78 16.57 -0.75 -3.53
C SER A 78 17.55 -1.82 -3.08
N ASN A 79 17.76 -2.82 -3.92
CA ASN A 79 18.81 -3.81 -3.80
C ASN A 79 19.30 -4.19 -5.22
N ALA A 80 20.09 -5.25 -5.34
CA ALA A 80 20.62 -5.69 -6.65
C ALA A 80 19.55 -6.22 -7.62
N ASP A 81 18.38 -6.66 -7.12
CA ASP A 81 17.33 -7.27 -7.94
C ASP A 81 16.29 -6.24 -8.41
N GLY A 82 16.10 -5.15 -7.66
CA GLY A 82 15.11 -4.13 -8.00
C GLY A 82 15.05 -2.93 -7.07
N ARG A 83 14.05 -2.07 -7.31
CA ARG A 83 13.80 -0.84 -6.54
C ARG A 83 12.31 -0.68 -6.27
N ALA A 84 11.97 -0.29 -5.04
CA ALA A 84 10.60 -0.01 -4.64
C ALA A 84 10.33 1.50 -4.70
N LEU A 85 9.27 1.87 -5.40
CA LEU A 85 8.74 3.23 -5.41
C LEU A 85 7.48 3.27 -4.53
N TRP A 86 7.33 4.36 -3.80
CA TRP A 86 6.19 4.61 -2.94
C TRP A 86 5.65 6.01 -3.25
N CYS A 87 4.37 6.08 -3.55
CA CYS A 87 3.64 7.31 -3.82
C CYS A 87 2.48 7.44 -2.84
N ARG A 88 2.17 8.68 -2.45
CA ARG A 88 1.08 8.99 -1.53
C ARG A 88 0.50 10.37 -1.77
N ILE A 89 -0.81 10.47 -1.65
CA ILE A 89 -1.57 11.72 -1.60
C ILE A 89 -2.48 11.72 -0.36
N ALA A 90 -2.84 12.91 0.09
CA ALA A 90 -3.78 13.10 1.19
C ALA A 90 -4.98 13.88 0.64
N HIS A 91 -6.17 13.30 0.71
CA HIS A 91 -7.42 14.01 0.41
C HIS A 91 -8.02 14.53 1.71
N ARG A 92 -8.68 15.68 1.66
CA ARG A 92 -9.44 16.20 2.79
C ARG A 92 -10.92 16.18 2.46
N ASP A 93 -11.74 15.76 3.40
CA ASP A 93 -13.18 15.86 3.31
C ASP A 93 -13.68 17.23 3.84
N GLU A 94 -15.01 17.41 3.89
CA GLU A 94 -15.63 18.63 4.41
C GLU A 94 -15.39 18.85 5.91
N SER A 95 -14.99 17.80 6.65
CA SER A 95 -14.71 17.83 8.08
C SER A 95 -13.23 18.10 8.42
N ASP A 96 -12.39 18.38 7.41
CA ASP A 96 -10.92 18.47 7.51
C ASP A 96 -10.25 17.15 7.97
N THR A 97 -10.96 16.03 7.80
CA THR A 97 -10.41 14.69 8.00
C THR A 97 -9.54 14.32 6.81
N VAL A 98 -8.37 13.76 7.09
CA VAL A 98 -7.40 13.36 6.06
C VAL A 98 -7.60 11.91 5.70
N HIS A 99 -7.84 11.66 4.40
CA HIS A 99 -7.98 10.34 3.80
C HIS A 99 -6.76 10.08 2.90
N PRO A 100 -5.75 9.32 3.36
CA PRO A 100 -4.59 9.02 2.55
C PRO A 100 -4.93 8.03 1.43
N GLN A 101 -4.24 8.17 0.30
CA GLN A 101 -4.19 7.15 -0.73
C GLN A 101 -2.73 6.87 -1.08
N VAL A 102 -2.39 5.60 -1.26
CA VAL A 102 -1.02 5.17 -1.59
C VAL A 102 -0.99 4.42 -2.92
N ALA A 103 0.17 4.41 -3.56
CA ALA A 103 0.47 3.55 -4.70
C ALA A 103 1.91 3.02 -4.54
N GLN A 104 2.10 1.73 -4.75
CA GLN A 104 3.40 1.08 -4.63
C GLN A 104 3.80 0.45 -5.95
N PHE A 105 5.07 0.58 -6.31
CA PHE A 105 5.62 0.00 -7.52
C PHE A 105 6.92 -0.72 -7.20
N LEU A 106 7.17 -1.82 -7.88
CA LEU A 106 8.42 -2.53 -7.86
C LEU A 106 8.95 -2.62 -9.28
N LEU A 107 10.14 -2.06 -9.49
CA LEU A 107 10.85 -2.19 -10.75
C LEU A 107 11.99 -3.19 -10.61
N ASP A 108 12.24 -3.96 -11.65
CA ASP A 108 13.41 -4.82 -11.73
C ASP A 108 14.72 -4.02 -11.88
N ARG A 109 15.84 -4.74 -11.85
CA ARG A 109 17.19 -4.17 -12.04
C ARG A 109 17.33 -3.36 -13.33
N ASP A 110 16.61 -3.75 -14.38
CA ASP A 110 16.62 -3.14 -15.71
C ASP A 110 15.64 -1.95 -15.80
N GLY A 111 14.87 -1.71 -14.73
CA GLY A 111 13.94 -0.59 -14.62
C GLY A 111 12.58 -0.86 -15.26
N ARG A 112 12.23 -2.12 -15.51
CA ARG A 112 10.90 -2.52 -15.99
C ARG A 112 9.97 -2.73 -14.81
N LEU A 113 8.68 -2.40 -14.98
CA LEU A 113 7.69 -2.66 -13.94
C LEU A 113 7.55 -4.17 -13.75
N ALA A 114 7.77 -4.66 -12.54
CA ALA A 114 7.54 -6.05 -12.17
C ALA A 114 6.20 -6.23 -11.44
N TRP A 115 5.85 -5.25 -10.59
CA TRP A 115 4.62 -5.30 -9.81
C TRP A 115 4.15 -3.89 -9.43
N ALA A 116 2.83 -3.68 -9.36
CA ALA A 116 2.23 -2.47 -8.83
C ALA A 116 1.01 -2.78 -7.97
N TRP A 117 0.69 -1.85 -7.06
CA TRP A 117 -0.49 -1.93 -6.22
C TRP A 117 -1.06 -0.57 -5.89
N PHE A 118 -2.38 -0.48 -6.03
CA PHE A 118 -3.20 0.67 -5.73
C PHE A 118 -4.30 0.21 -4.76
N PRO A 119 -4.04 0.24 -3.43
CA PRO A 119 -5.03 -0.16 -2.44
C PRO A 119 -6.31 0.69 -2.50
N PRO A 120 -7.42 0.17 -1.96
CA PRO A 120 -8.60 0.98 -1.75
C PRO A 120 -8.27 2.12 -0.76
N PRO A 121 -9.02 3.23 -0.80
CA PRO A 121 -8.91 4.24 0.26
C PRO A 121 -9.25 3.64 1.64
N GLU A 122 -8.60 4.14 2.70
CA GLU A 122 -8.63 3.57 4.07
C GLU A 122 -10.04 3.44 4.69
N ASP A 123 -11.04 4.18 4.21
CA ASP A 123 -12.44 4.05 4.69
C ASP A 123 -13.14 2.77 4.21
N GLY A 124 -12.41 1.89 3.52
CA GLY A 124 -12.70 0.46 3.43
C GLY A 124 -13.96 0.07 2.67
N THR A 125 -14.69 1.00 2.06
CA THR A 125 -15.88 0.68 1.27
C THR A 125 -15.98 1.59 0.06
N TYR A 126 -16.01 0.99 -1.13
CA TYR A 126 -16.57 1.63 -2.32
C TYR A 126 -18.02 1.99 -1.99
N GLN A 127 -18.26 3.25 -1.65
CA GLN A 127 -19.62 3.74 -1.47
C GLN A 127 -20.30 3.79 -2.83
N GLN A 128 -21.57 3.39 -2.85
CA GLN A 128 -22.37 3.24 -4.06
C GLN A 128 -22.44 4.58 -4.83
N GLY A 129 -21.90 4.62 -6.05
CA GLY A 129 -22.01 5.79 -6.95
C GLY A 129 -20.81 6.74 -6.96
N GLU A 130 -19.75 6.51 -6.17
CA GLU A 130 -18.49 7.23 -6.33
C GLU A 130 -17.52 6.43 -7.23
N PRO A 131 -16.85 7.07 -8.22
CA PRO A 131 -15.84 6.40 -9.01
C PRO A 131 -14.73 5.86 -8.10
N PRO A 132 -14.24 4.63 -8.34
CA PRO A 132 -13.15 4.07 -7.56
C PRO A 132 -11.92 4.98 -7.59
N ARG A 133 -11.57 5.65 -6.48
CA ARG A 133 -10.36 6.51 -6.40
C ARG A 133 -9.07 5.79 -6.84
N VAL A 134 -9.08 4.46 -6.80
CA VAL A 134 -8.04 3.60 -7.37
C VAL A 134 -7.81 3.86 -8.86
N VAL A 135 -8.86 4.01 -9.66
CA VAL A 135 -8.79 4.18 -11.12
C VAL A 135 -8.11 5.49 -11.50
N ASP A 136 -8.34 6.55 -10.73
CA ASP A 136 -7.78 7.88 -10.96
C ASP A 136 -6.26 7.91 -10.83
N ALA A 137 -5.71 7.03 -9.97
CA ALA A 137 -4.28 6.83 -9.84
C ALA A 137 -3.75 5.80 -10.86
N ALA A 138 -4.42 4.65 -10.96
CA ALA A 138 -3.94 3.51 -11.73
C ALA A 138 -3.95 3.75 -13.24
N ALA A 139 -5.07 4.23 -13.79
CA ALA A 139 -5.24 4.36 -15.23
C ALA A 139 -4.19 5.27 -15.88
N PRO A 140 -3.95 6.52 -15.40
CA PRO A 140 -2.94 7.37 -16.02
C PRO A 140 -1.51 6.85 -15.80
N ALA A 141 -1.21 6.23 -14.65
CA ALA A 141 0.10 5.63 -14.39
C ALA A 141 0.40 4.47 -15.35
N LEU A 142 -0.54 3.55 -15.53
CA LEU A 142 -0.39 2.39 -16.43
C LEU A 142 -0.34 2.81 -17.90
N ALA A 143 -1.21 3.74 -18.32
CA ALA A 143 -1.20 4.27 -19.69
C ALA A 143 0.13 4.94 -20.06
N ALA A 144 0.88 5.45 -19.07
CA ALA A 144 2.18 6.08 -19.32
C ALA A 144 3.29 5.10 -19.68
N ILE A 145 3.13 3.80 -19.41
CA ILE A 145 4.12 2.77 -19.74
C ILE A 145 3.60 1.71 -20.72
N TRP A 146 2.29 1.50 -20.75
CA TRP A 146 1.62 0.48 -21.56
C TRP A 146 0.42 1.09 -22.28
N PRO A 147 0.49 1.32 -23.61
CA PRO A 147 -0.62 1.86 -24.37
C PRO A 147 -1.90 1.04 -24.20
N GLY A 148 -3.02 1.71 -23.91
CA GLY A 148 -4.34 1.06 -23.74
C GLY A 148 -4.57 0.39 -22.37
N ALA A 149 -3.52 0.12 -21.59
CA ALA A 149 -3.66 -0.51 -20.26
C ALA A 149 -4.51 0.34 -19.30
N GLY A 150 -4.36 1.66 -19.34
CA GLY A 150 -5.16 2.57 -18.50
C GLY A 150 -6.64 2.60 -18.86
N ASP A 151 -6.98 2.56 -20.15
CA ASP A 151 -8.37 2.54 -20.61
C ASP A 151 -9.02 1.19 -20.26
N ARG A 152 -8.28 0.09 -20.41
CA ARG A 152 -8.76 -1.23 -19.99
C ARG A 152 -8.97 -1.32 -18.48
N ALA A 153 -8.02 -0.83 -17.68
CA ALA A 153 -8.15 -0.81 -16.23
C ALA A 153 -9.38 0.00 -15.78
N ARG A 154 -9.66 1.12 -16.45
CA ARG A 154 -10.87 1.90 -16.18
C ARG A 154 -12.14 1.13 -16.47
N GLN A 155 -12.22 0.53 -17.67
CA GLN A 155 -13.38 -0.26 -18.06
C GLN A 155 -13.68 -1.38 -17.05
N GLU A 156 -12.68 -2.18 -16.69
CA GLU A 156 -12.86 -3.35 -15.81
C GLU A 156 -13.24 -2.95 -14.37
N ILE A 157 -12.68 -1.83 -13.88
CA ILE A 157 -13.00 -1.31 -12.54
C ILE A 157 -14.40 -0.69 -12.51
N ASP A 158 -14.81 0.01 -13.57
CA ASP A 158 -16.15 0.59 -13.69
C ASP A 158 -17.22 -0.52 -13.84
N ASP A 159 -16.94 -1.55 -14.64
CA ASP A 159 -17.81 -2.74 -14.79
C ASP A 159 -17.96 -3.47 -13.45
N PHE A 160 -16.86 -3.64 -12.70
CA PHE A 160 -16.91 -4.20 -11.35
C PHE A 160 -17.78 -3.39 -10.38
N ALA A 161 -17.64 -2.05 -10.40
CA ALA A 161 -18.44 -1.18 -9.55
C ALA A 161 -19.93 -1.22 -9.91
N HIS A 162 -20.25 -1.37 -11.21
CA HIS A 162 -21.62 -1.57 -11.69
C HIS A 162 -22.20 -2.89 -11.17
N ASP A 163 -21.46 -4.00 -11.29
CA ASP A 163 -21.89 -5.34 -10.87
C ASP A 163 -22.09 -5.44 -9.35
N LEU A 164 -21.29 -4.73 -8.53
CA LEU A 164 -21.53 -4.59 -7.09
C LEU A 164 -22.85 -3.88 -6.74
N GLY A 165 -23.36 -3.06 -7.66
CA GLY A 165 -24.66 -2.43 -7.60
C GLY A 165 -25.82 -3.42 -7.64
N GLU A 166 -25.61 -4.61 -8.22
CA GLU A 166 -26.67 -5.58 -8.51
C GLU A 166 -27.06 -6.42 -7.27
N PRO A 167 -28.36 -6.54 -6.95
CA PRO A 167 -28.84 -7.29 -5.78
C PRO A 167 -28.46 -8.78 -5.78
N ALA A 168 -28.21 -9.36 -6.96
CA ALA A 168 -27.88 -10.78 -7.10
C ALA A 168 -26.44 -11.09 -6.66
N VAL A 169 -25.49 -10.19 -6.96
CA VAL A 169 -24.06 -10.34 -6.60
C VAL A 169 -23.87 -10.20 -5.09
N ARG A 170 -24.68 -9.35 -4.43
CA ARG A 170 -24.65 -9.12 -2.98
C ARG A 170 -25.08 -10.30 -2.11
N ARG A 171 -25.80 -11.28 -2.68
CA ARG A 171 -26.25 -12.48 -1.96
C ARG A 171 -25.25 -13.63 -2.03
N SER A 172 -24.16 -13.46 -2.78
CA SER A 172 -23.05 -14.42 -2.78
C SER A 172 -22.23 -14.26 -1.50
N ASP A 173 -21.87 -15.37 -0.87
CA ASP A 173 -20.92 -15.37 0.27
C ASP A 173 -19.47 -15.09 -0.19
N ASP A 174 -19.22 -15.14 -1.50
CA ASP A 174 -17.90 -14.81 -2.07
C ASP A 174 -17.71 -13.30 -2.22
N LEU A 175 -16.58 -12.80 -1.72
CA LEU A 175 -16.13 -11.43 -1.95
C LEU A 175 -15.98 -11.17 -3.46
N PRO A 176 -16.69 -10.17 -4.02
CA PRO A 176 -16.60 -9.85 -5.43
C PRO A 176 -15.18 -9.43 -5.81
N ARG A 177 -14.73 -9.92 -6.97
CA ARG A 177 -13.42 -9.66 -7.54
C ARG A 177 -13.47 -9.70 -9.06
N ALA A 178 -12.60 -8.94 -9.70
CA ALA A 178 -12.39 -8.94 -11.15
C ALA A 178 -10.91 -9.25 -11.45
N ALA A 179 -10.67 -10.07 -12.47
CA ALA A 179 -9.32 -10.37 -12.93
C ALA A 179 -9.29 -10.40 -14.45
N TRP A 180 -8.28 -9.74 -15.03
CA TRP A 180 -8.07 -9.72 -16.47
C TRP A 180 -6.58 -9.78 -16.78
N ARG A 181 -6.27 -9.95 -18.06
CA ARG A 181 -4.90 -10.06 -18.57
C ARG A 181 -4.82 -9.36 -19.91
N ASP A 182 -3.69 -8.73 -20.16
CA ASP A 182 -3.30 -8.25 -21.49
C ASP A 182 -1.92 -8.81 -21.90
N GLU A 183 -1.30 -8.19 -22.89
CA GLU A 183 0.05 -8.56 -23.35
C GLU A 183 1.15 -8.18 -22.35
N HIS A 184 0.88 -7.24 -21.44
CA HIS A 184 1.85 -6.66 -20.52
C HIS A 184 1.79 -7.24 -19.11
N ALA A 185 0.58 -7.48 -18.59
CA ALA A 185 0.36 -7.81 -17.19
C ALA A 185 -0.87 -8.70 -16.94
N ASP A 186 -0.84 -9.31 -15.76
CA ASP A 186 -1.99 -9.86 -15.07
C ASP A 186 -2.52 -8.82 -14.07
N TYR A 187 -3.84 -8.64 -14.02
CA TYR A 187 -4.51 -7.67 -13.18
C TYR A 187 -5.55 -8.35 -12.27
N GLY A 188 -5.63 -7.90 -11.03
CA GLY A 188 -6.63 -8.33 -10.06
C GLY A 188 -7.19 -7.13 -9.31
N PHE A 189 -8.50 -7.03 -9.21
CA PHE A 189 -9.20 -5.95 -8.53
C PHE A 189 -10.23 -6.50 -7.54
N SER A 190 -10.22 -5.99 -6.31
CA SER A 190 -11.20 -6.33 -5.29
C SER A 190 -11.50 -5.15 -4.38
N GLY A 191 -12.62 -5.23 -3.64
CA GLY A 191 -12.97 -4.26 -2.61
C GLY A 191 -11.95 -4.16 -1.47
N LEU A 192 -11.24 -5.26 -1.18
CA LEU A 192 -10.28 -5.35 -0.07
C LEU A 192 -8.86 -4.96 -0.50
N ASP A 193 -8.42 -5.45 -1.65
CA ASP A 193 -7.04 -5.29 -2.10
C ASP A 193 -6.88 -4.11 -3.05
N GLY A 194 -7.95 -3.56 -3.63
CA GLY A 194 -7.82 -2.57 -4.69
C GLY A 194 -7.22 -3.21 -5.94
N LEU A 195 -6.41 -2.47 -6.72
CA LEU A 195 -5.80 -2.98 -7.95
C LEU A 195 -4.39 -3.53 -7.72
N LEU A 196 -4.19 -4.80 -8.03
CA LEU A 196 -2.90 -5.48 -8.11
C LEU A 196 -2.52 -5.70 -9.58
N VAL A 197 -1.27 -5.42 -9.91
CA VAL A 197 -0.72 -5.58 -11.26
C VAL A 197 0.58 -6.37 -11.18
N THR A 198 0.68 -7.47 -11.93
CA THR A 198 1.93 -8.25 -12.06
C THR A 198 2.34 -8.29 -13.52
N ALA A 199 3.51 -7.73 -13.84
CA ALA A 199 4.01 -7.72 -15.21
C ALA A 199 4.42 -9.12 -15.66
N ARG A 200 4.25 -9.42 -16.95
CA ARG A 200 4.51 -10.76 -17.50
C ARG A 200 5.97 -10.97 -17.89
N ASP A 201 6.70 -9.91 -18.19
CA ASP A 201 8.05 -9.97 -18.73
C ASP A 201 9.15 -9.57 -17.72
N ALA A 202 8.77 -9.10 -16.53
CA ALA A 202 9.68 -8.66 -15.48
C ALA A 202 9.33 -9.31 -14.14
N SER A 203 10.36 -9.62 -13.35
CA SER A 203 10.19 -10.17 -12.01
C SER A 203 11.34 -9.74 -11.10
N VAL A 204 11.05 -9.67 -9.81
CA VAL A 204 12.03 -9.39 -8.76
C VAL A 204 11.94 -10.50 -7.75
N ARG A 205 13.03 -11.26 -7.59
CA ARG A 205 13.08 -12.40 -6.68
C ARG A 205 13.21 -11.96 -5.22
N ARG A 206 14.06 -10.95 -4.97
CA ARG A 206 14.33 -10.40 -3.64
C ARG A 206 13.80 -8.98 -3.58
N TRP A 207 12.63 -8.79 -2.99
CA TRP A 207 12.04 -7.47 -2.90
C TRP A 207 12.76 -6.64 -1.84
N PRO A 208 13.19 -5.40 -2.16
CA PRO A 208 13.84 -4.55 -1.17
C PRO A 208 12.92 -4.32 0.04
N PHE A 209 13.43 -4.51 1.26
CA PHE A 209 12.66 -4.29 2.50
C PHE A 209 13.38 -3.50 3.59
N GLY A 210 14.71 -3.34 3.50
CA GLY A 210 15.58 -2.73 4.49
C GLY A 210 15.10 -1.36 4.97
N ALA A 211 15.47 -1.05 6.20
CA ALA A 211 15.09 0.17 6.93
C ALA A 211 16.22 0.68 7.85
N GLU A 212 17.37 0.01 7.85
CA GLU A 212 18.51 0.17 8.77
C GLU A 212 19.11 1.58 8.70
N HIS A 213 19.00 2.26 7.56
CA HIS A 213 19.40 3.67 7.44
C HIS A 213 18.64 4.58 8.39
N TYR A 214 17.34 4.35 8.60
CA TYR A 214 16.46 5.32 9.25
C TYR A 214 15.79 4.82 10.53
N ALA A 215 15.67 3.51 10.72
CA ALA A 215 14.97 2.93 11.86
C ALA A 215 15.85 1.95 12.63
N THR A 216 15.68 1.93 13.94
CA THR A 216 16.27 0.93 14.83
C THR A 216 15.31 -0.25 14.97
N THR A 217 15.46 -1.04 16.04
CA THR A 217 14.58 -2.17 16.32
C THR A 217 13.56 -1.84 17.40
N MET A 218 12.43 -2.54 17.41
CA MET A 218 11.39 -2.33 18.41
C MET A 218 11.88 -2.67 19.82
N SER A 219 12.70 -3.72 19.97
CA SER A 219 13.37 -4.06 21.23
C SER A 219 14.23 -2.92 21.77
N SER A 220 14.83 -2.11 20.90
CA SER A 220 15.63 -0.94 21.32
C SER A 220 14.80 0.31 21.65
N ALA A 221 13.56 0.38 21.16
CA ALA A 221 12.70 1.55 21.29
C ALA A 221 11.63 1.41 22.39
N VAL A 222 11.25 0.18 22.75
CA VAL A 222 10.12 -0.08 23.66
C VAL A 222 10.30 0.57 25.03
N ASP A 223 11.50 0.53 25.61
CA ASP A 223 11.76 1.12 26.93
C ASP A 223 11.55 2.64 26.92
N ASP A 224 11.85 3.30 25.81
CA ASP A 224 11.62 4.74 25.65
C ASP A 224 10.15 5.08 25.43
N LEU A 225 9.41 4.21 24.73
CA LEU A 225 7.95 4.34 24.61
C LEU A 225 7.28 4.19 25.99
N LEU A 226 7.70 3.20 26.78
CA LEU A 226 7.25 3.01 28.16
C LEU A 226 7.58 4.22 29.05
N ALA A 227 8.79 4.78 28.90
CA ALA A 227 9.18 6.01 29.60
C ALA A 227 8.34 7.23 29.20
N GLY A 228 7.91 7.30 27.93
CA GLY A 228 6.92 8.28 27.44
C GLY A 228 5.49 8.06 27.96
N GLY A 229 5.23 6.91 28.59
CA GLY A 229 3.93 6.53 29.14
C GLY A 229 3.00 5.85 28.14
N TYR A 230 3.55 5.30 27.04
CA TYR A 230 2.82 4.40 26.17
C TYR A 230 2.63 3.04 26.84
N ASP A 231 1.47 2.45 26.65
CA ASP A 231 1.16 1.08 27.04
C ASP A 231 1.59 0.13 25.91
N CYS A 232 2.76 -0.47 26.09
CA CYS A 232 3.42 -1.37 25.14
C CYS A 232 3.75 -2.72 25.81
N PHE A 233 3.19 -3.81 25.29
CA PHE A 233 3.49 -5.20 25.64
C PHE A 233 4.25 -5.86 24.48
N TYR A 234 5.44 -5.35 24.18
CA TYR A 234 6.33 -5.91 23.17
C TYR A 234 7.32 -6.90 23.80
N PRO A 235 7.53 -8.09 23.19
CA PRO A 235 6.84 -8.66 22.02
C PRO A 235 5.49 -9.33 22.39
N PRO A 236 4.52 -9.48 21.45
CA PRO A 236 4.60 -9.20 20.01
C PRO A 236 3.87 -7.91 19.57
N GLN A 237 3.49 -7.01 20.48
CA GLN A 237 2.62 -5.88 20.16
C GLN A 237 3.26 -4.87 19.18
N GLU A 238 2.58 -4.61 18.07
CA GLU A 238 3.00 -3.65 17.04
C GLU A 238 2.27 -2.30 17.13
N SER A 239 1.37 -2.13 18.10
CA SER A 239 0.59 -0.91 18.29
C SER A 239 0.47 -0.57 19.76
N CYS A 240 1.15 0.46 20.23
CA CYS A 240 1.03 1.00 21.59
C CYS A 240 0.04 2.16 21.66
N THR A 241 -0.57 2.37 22.83
CA THR A 241 -1.49 3.48 23.06
C THR A 241 -1.06 4.31 24.27
N ARG A 242 -1.39 5.59 24.28
CA ARG A 242 -1.11 6.50 25.38
C ARG A 242 -2.42 7.14 25.84
N VAL A 243 -3.03 6.55 26.86
CA VAL A 243 -4.37 6.94 27.37
C VAL A 243 -4.44 8.43 27.75
N ARG A 244 -3.36 8.99 28.31
CA ARG A 244 -3.36 10.39 28.78
C ARG A 244 -3.50 11.43 27.67
N SER A 245 -3.05 11.14 26.45
CA SER A 245 -3.05 12.08 25.33
C SER A 245 -3.88 11.61 24.14
N ASN A 246 -4.58 10.47 24.25
CA ASN A 246 -5.13 9.73 23.11
C ASN A 246 -4.08 9.50 22.01
N GLY A 247 -2.80 9.43 22.40
CA GLY A 247 -1.69 9.16 21.49
C GLY A 247 -1.65 7.68 21.11
N TYR A 248 -1.08 7.39 19.96
CA TYR A 248 -0.83 6.03 19.52
C TYR A 248 0.54 5.95 18.86
N PHE A 249 1.12 4.76 18.86
CA PHE A 249 2.35 4.45 18.14
C PHE A 249 2.20 3.06 17.53
N ARG A 250 2.17 2.99 16.20
CA ARG A 250 2.02 1.78 15.40
C ARG A 250 3.29 1.56 14.59
N VAL A 251 3.70 0.32 14.43
CA VAL A 251 4.85 -0.05 13.63
C VAL A 251 4.50 -1.19 12.70
N THR A 252 5.21 -1.25 11.58
CA THR A 252 5.32 -2.45 10.78
C THR A 252 6.69 -3.04 11.02
N LEU A 253 6.74 -4.32 11.39
CA LEU A 253 7.99 -4.99 11.74
C LEU A 253 8.42 -6.02 10.69
N ARG A 254 9.74 -6.19 10.60
CA ARG A 254 10.38 -7.34 9.97
C ARG A 254 11.21 -8.02 11.05
N GLN A 255 10.59 -8.99 11.72
CA GLN A 255 11.08 -9.55 12.98
C GLN A 255 11.14 -8.46 14.06
N ASP A 256 12.33 -7.98 14.43
CA ASP A 256 12.53 -6.89 15.40
C ASP A 256 12.79 -5.54 14.70
N GLN A 257 13.18 -5.54 13.43
CA GLN A 257 13.50 -4.33 12.68
C GLN A 257 12.21 -3.55 12.37
N ILE A 258 12.17 -2.27 12.74
CA ILE A 258 11.09 -1.37 12.35
C ILE A 258 11.24 -1.02 10.87
N VAL A 259 10.18 -1.22 10.10
CA VAL A 259 10.13 -0.88 8.67
C VAL A 259 9.40 0.44 8.43
N SER A 260 8.30 0.65 9.15
CA SER A 260 7.61 1.93 9.20
C SER A 260 7.06 2.15 10.60
N ALA A 261 6.96 3.42 11.00
CA ALA A 261 6.34 3.83 12.25
C ALA A 261 5.29 4.90 11.95
N GLN A 262 4.15 4.81 12.63
CA GLN A 262 3.07 5.78 12.57
C GLN A 262 2.68 6.19 13.98
N PHE A 263 2.54 7.48 14.25
CA PHE A 263 2.11 7.95 15.56
C PHE A 263 1.40 9.29 15.46
N GLY A 264 0.43 9.49 16.34
CA GLY A 264 -0.34 10.71 16.41
C GLY A 264 0.04 11.56 17.62
N ILE A 265 0.21 12.87 17.40
CA ILE A 265 0.53 13.84 18.44
C ILE A 265 -0.32 15.11 18.33
N GLY A 266 -0.75 15.62 19.47
CA GLY A 266 -1.38 16.94 19.55
C GLY A 266 -0.37 18.09 19.50
N SER A 267 -0.78 19.20 18.91
CA SER A 267 -0.13 20.50 19.02
C SER A 267 -1.16 21.54 19.44
N ARG A 268 -0.84 22.30 20.49
CA ARG A 268 -1.61 23.47 20.91
C ARG A 268 -0.68 24.67 20.91
N ILE A 269 -1.02 25.67 20.10
CA ILE A 269 -0.34 26.95 20.01
C ILE A 269 -1.26 27.99 20.63
N GLU A 270 -0.79 28.65 21.69
CA GLU A 270 -1.51 29.77 22.31
C GLU A 270 -0.65 31.02 22.21
N SER A 271 -1.21 32.11 21.67
CA SER A 271 -0.47 33.37 21.50
C SER A 271 0.89 33.18 20.80
N GLY A 272 0.94 32.32 19.78
CA GLY A 272 2.16 31.99 19.02
C GLY A 272 3.17 31.08 19.74
N ARG A 273 2.83 30.52 20.91
CA ARG A 273 3.70 29.60 21.66
C ARG A 273 3.11 28.19 21.71
N GLN A 274 3.92 27.22 21.32
CA GLN A 274 3.61 25.80 21.48
C GLN A 274 3.61 25.41 22.97
N ARG A 275 2.53 24.77 23.42
CA ARG A 275 2.34 24.40 24.83
C ARG A 275 2.82 23.00 25.20
N HIS A 276 2.91 22.11 24.21
CA HIS A 276 3.31 20.71 24.40
C HIS A 276 4.51 20.40 23.51
N ALA A 277 5.68 20.18 24.09
CA ALA A 277 6.90 19.85 23.34
C ALA A 277 6.92 18.37 22.93
N LEU A 278 7.65 18.00 21.88
CA LEU A 278 7.70 16.59 21.45
C LEU A 278 8.40 15.72 22.50
N ALA A 279 9.31 16.33 23.26
CA ALA A 279 9.99 15.71 24.39
C ALA A 279 9.04 15.25 25.51
N GLU A 280 7.80 15.77 25.56
CA GLU A 280 6.79 15.30 26.53
C GLU A 280 6.08 14.02 26.07
N GLU A 281 6.13 13.70 24.78
CA GLU A 281 5.70 12.41 24.21
C GLU A 281 6.87 11.41 24.16
N PHE A 282 8.06 11.90 23.80
CA PHE A 282 9.27 11.11 23.64
C PHE A 282 10.42 11.71 24.47
N PRO A 283 10.53 11.39 25.77
CA PRO A 283 11.50 12.01 26.69
C PRO A 283 12.96 11.88 26.26
N HIS A 284 13.31 10.78 25.59
CA HIS A 284 14.65 10.52 25.07
C HIS A 284 14.76 10.78 23.56
N GLY A 285 13.75 11.43 22.97
CA GLY A 285 13.61 11.65 21.54
C GLY A 285 13.08 10.42 20.79
N LEU A 286 13.07 10.52 19.46
CA LEU A 286 12.56 9.47 18.57
C LEU A 286 13.60 8.33 18.45
N THR A 287 13.76 7.53 19.49
CA THR A 287 14.82 6.51 19.59
C THR A 287 14.61 5.28 18.72
N PHE A 288 13.37 5.08 18.25
CA PHE A 288 13.04 4.17 17.15
C PHE A 288 13.66 4.59 15.81
N LEU A 289 14.24 5.80 15.71
CA LEU A 289 15.01 6.27 14.57
C LEU A 289 16.52 6.13 14.80
N SER A 290 17.22 5.83 13.70
CA SER A 290 18.68 5.85 13.67
C SER A 290 19.23 7.25 13.97
N GLU A 291 20.45 7.32 14.48
CA GLU A 291 21.10 8.59 14.81
C GLU A 291 21.16 9.55 13.61
N ALA A 292 21.41 9.02 12.41
CA ALA A 292 21.58 9.79 11.18
C ALA A 292 20.32 10.59 10.80
N VAL A 293 19.13 10.07 11.09
CA VAL A 293 17.87 10.71 10.70
C VAL A 293 17.11 11.34 11.86
N ARG A 294 17.39 10.93 13.11
CA ARG A 294 16.63 11.33 14.31
C ARG A 294 16.44 12.84 14.41
N ARG A 295 17.54 13.60 14.40
CA ARG A 295 17.48 15.06 14.54
C ARG A 295 16.76 15.75 13.36
N PRO A 296 17.12 15.51 12.09
CA PRO A 296 16.40 16.10 10.95
C PRO A 296 14.89 15.83 10.95
N VAL A 297 14.49 14.60 11.30
CA VAL A 297 13.07 14.21 11.38
C VAL A 297 12.37 14.92 12.53
N THR A 298 12.98 14.97 13.72
CA THR A 298 12.46 15.74 14.86
C THR A 298 12.28 17.22 14.51
N GLU A 299 13.26 17.84 13.86
CA GLU A 299 13.19 19.25 13.44
C GLU A 299 12.05 19.50 12.46
N ARG A 300 11.83 18.59 11.49
CA ARG A 300 10.70 18.68 10.55
C ARG A 300 9.36 18.55 11.28
N ILE A 301 9.23 17.59 12.20
CA ILE A 301 8.01 17.41 12.99
C ILE A 301 7.71 18.67 13.79
N GLU A 302 8.69 19.23 14.50
CA GLU A 302 8.49 20.46 15.27
C GLU A 302 8.21 21.69 14.38
N GLN A 303 8.70 21.72 13.13
CA GLN A 303 8.29 22.73 12.16
C GLN A 303 6.79 22.61 11.80
N SER A 304 6.32 21.40 11.51
CA SER A 304 4.90 21.14 11.23
C SER A 304 4.03 21.42 12.44
N ARG A 305 4.48 21.09 13.67
CA ARG A 305 3.74 21.38 14.90
C ARG A 305 3.59 22.86 15.19
N ARG A 306 4.64 23.66 14.94
CA ARG A 306 4.62 25.12 15.11
C ARG A 306 3.79 25.85 14.06
N SER A 307 3.59 25.26 12.89
CA SER A 307 2.81 25.87 11.80
C SER A 307 1.42 25.25 11.64
N GLY A 308 1.17 24.11 12.30
CA GLY A 308 0.03 23.23 12.06
C GLY A 308 -0.14 22.89 10.58
N THR A 309 0.94 22.64 9.85
CA THR A 309 0.90 22.31 8.41
C THR A 309 1.32 20.87 8.15
N SER A 310 0.66 20.26 7.16
CA SER A 310 1.05 18.96 6.63
C SER A 310 2.40 19.03 5.91
N PHE A 311 3.06 17.88 5.81
CA PHE A 311 4.29 17.69 5.05
C PHE A 311 4.31 16.28 4.44
N ALA A 312 4.81 16.15 3.21
CA ALA A 312 5.17 14.87 2.62
C ALA A 312 6.48 15.05 1.87
N GLY A 313 7.51 14.29 2.22
CA GLY A 313 8.82 14.47 1.61
C GLY A 313 9.90 13.54 2.14
N ILE A 314 11.10 13.70 1.60
CA ILE A 314 12.30 12.99 2.05
C ILE A 314 13.06 13.88 3.04
N VAL A 315 13.35 13.36 4.22
CA VAL A 315 14.13 14.02 5.28
C VAL A 315 15.31 13.13 5.63
N ALA A 316 16.53 13.59 5.37
CA ALA A 316 17.77 12.84 5.65
C ALA A 316 17.78 11.39 5.11
N GLY A 317 17.15 11.16 3.95
CA GLY A 317 17.09 9.83 3.34
C GLY A 317 16.00 8.92 3.92
N THR A 318 15.01 9.46 4.64
CA THR A 318 13.79 8.72 4.99
C THR A 318 12.55 9.45 4.51
N ILE A 319 11.50 8.69 4.19
CA ILE A 319 10.18 9.25 3.87
C ILE A 319 9.53 9.70 5.18
N VAL A 320 9.07 10.95 5.21
CA VAL A 320 8.32 11.52 6.33
C VAL A 320 7.03 12.10 5.78
N VAL A 321 5.93 11.68 6.37
CA VAL A 321 4.58 12.15 6.09
C VAL A 321 4.00 12.67 7.39
N ILE A 322 3.39 13.85 7.32
CA ILE A 322 2.75 14.53 8.43
C ILE A 322 1.42 15.06 7.92
N ASP A 323 0.33 14.57 8.48
CA ASP A 323 -1.02 15.04 8.21
C ASP A 323 -1.52 15.84 9.39
N ALA A 324 -1.68 17.15 9.19
CA ALA A 324 -2.23 18.03 10.19
C ALA A 324 -3.74 18.18 9.99
N SER A 325 -4.54 17.87 11.00
CA SER A 325 -5.97 18.25 11.05
C SER A 325 -6.12 19.39 12.05
N ARG A 326 -6.70 20.51 11.61
CA ARG A 326 -6.82 21.71 12.44
C ARG A 326 -8.19 21.76 13.11
N GLY A 327 -8.21 21.91 14.43
CA GLY A 327 -9.41 22.28 15.17
C GLY A 327 -9.62 23.79 15.13
N ALA A 328 -10.88 24.21 15.06
CA ALA A 328 -11.24 25.62 15.25
C ALA A 328 -10.91 26.05 16.69
N VAL A 329 -10.21 27.17 16.83
CA VAL A 329 -10.00 27.87 18.11
C VAL A 329 -10.26 29.34 17.88
N ASP A 330 -10.78 30.04 18.88
CA ASP A 330 -11.02 31.48 18.82
C ASP A 330 -9.69 32.27 18.73
N GLY A 331 -9.66 33.32 17.91
CA GLY A 331 -8.52 34.23 17.81
C GLY A 331 -7.30 33.65 17.06
N ASP A 332 -6.09 33.93 17.56
CA ASP A 332 -4.81 33.48 16.97
C ASP A 332 -4.33 32.11 17.49
N ASP A 333 -5.14 31.43 18.30
CA ASP A 333 -4.80 30.13 18.87
C ASP A 333 -5.02 29.01 17.85
N LEU A 334 -4.19 27.97 17.89
CA LEU A 334 -4.27 26.83 16.97
C LEU A 334 -4.22 25.53 17.76
N VAL A 335 -5.19 24.66 17.50
CA VAL A 335 -5.10 23.24 17.87
C VAL A 335 -4.95 22.45 16.58
N ALA A 336 -3.89 21.66 16.49
CA ALA A 336 -3.68 20.74 15.37
C ALA A 336 -3.36 19.36 15.91
N TYR A 337 -4.03 18.34 15.38
CA TYR A 337 -3.58 16.97 15.53
C TYR A 337 -2.68 16.63 14.35
N LEU A 338 -1.55 15.98 14.61
CA LEU A 338 -0.60 15.56 13.58
C LEU A 338 -0.51 14.05 13.60
N ASP A 339 -0.92 13.42 12.52
CA ASP A 339 -0.63 12.01 12.22
C ASP A 339 0.68 11.95 11.44
N ILE A 340 1.66 11.20 11.95
CA ILE A 340 3.02 11.17 11.42
C ILE A 340 3.37 9.75 11.02
N GLN A 341 3.74 9.55 9.76
CA GLN A 341 4.32 8.30 9.26
C GLN A 341 5.79 8.52 8.87
N ILE A 342 6.66 7.62 9.32
CA ILE A 342 8.08 7.57 8.97
C ILE A 342 8.39 6.23 8.31
N GLY A 343 9.10 6.27 7.19
CA GLY A 343 9.35 5.11 6.33
C GLY A 343 8.16 4.79 5.42
N ALA A 344 8.34 3.77 4.59
CA ALA A 344 7.32 3.26 3.68
C ALA A 344 6.93 1.82 4.08
N PRO A 345 5.65 1.53 4.38
CA PRO A 345 5.20 0.18 4.66
C PRO A 345 5.52 -0.81 3.53
N LEU A 346 5.70 -2.08 3.87
CA LEU A 346 5.84 -3.16 2.88
C LEU A 346 4.47 -3.52 2.31
N ALA A 347 4.41 -3.83 1.01
CA ALA A 347 3.20 -4.33 0.37
C ALA A 347 2.60 -5.58 1.05
N ALA A 348 3.42 -6.44 1.66
CA ALA A 348 2.95 -7.66 2.33
C ALA A 348 2.64 -7.47 3.83
N ALA A 349 2.79 -6.26 4.37
CA ALA A 349 2.70 -6.01 5.80
C ALA A 349 1.61 -5.00 6.19
N LEU A 350 0.76 -4.61 5.24
CA LEU A 350 -0.44 -3.83 5.50
C LEU A 350 -1.60 -4.77 5.83
N PRO A 351 -2.45 -4.43 6.82
CA PRO A 351 -3.52 -5.31 7.29
C PRO A 351 -4.50 -5.71 6.16
N VAL A 352 -5.14 -6.86 6.36
CA VAL A 352 -6.22 -7.39 5.51
C VAL A 352 -7.55 -6.88 6.03
#